data_AF-A0A2W7ACJ1-F1
#
_entry.id   AF-A0A2W7ACJ1-F1
#
_cell.length_a   1.000
_cell.length_b   1.000
_cell.length_c   1.000
_cell.angle_alpha   90.00
_cell.angle_beta   90.00
_cell.angle_gamma   90.00
#
_symmetry.space_group_name_H-M   'P 1'
#
loop_
_entity.id
_entity.type
_entity.pdbx_description
1 polymer ?
#
loop_
_entity_poly.entity_id
_entity_poly.type
_entity_poly.pdbx_seq_one_letter_code
_entity_poly.pdbx_strand_id
1 'polypeptide(L)'
;MNPNSQALPDYERHLLGAMAYFLGRDPEAQARACLCMYLRQAEPRIMAQVRYYAHRLSAQTGQPVSEYDLLTLIAQSPEAVTELLPDLGQVHNPNQPDVFS
;
A
#
# COMPACT_ATOMS: atom_id res chain seq x y z
N MET A 1 28.64 7.47 -0.92
CA MET A 1 27.34 8.01 -0.47
C MET A 1 26.35 6.86 -0.55
N ASN A 2 25.81 6.39 0.57
CA ASN A 2 24.65 5.51 0.51
C ASN A 2 23.49 6.36 0.00
N PRO A 3 22.88 6.08 -1.17
CA PRO A 3 21.62 6.70 -1.51
C PRO A 3 20.65 6.33 -0.39
N ASN A 4 20.11 7.35 0.28
CA ASN A 4 19.11 7.12 1.30
C ASN A 4 17.86 6.65 0.56
N SER A 5 17.66 5.33 0.45
CA SER A 5 16.51 4.69 -0.23
C SER A 5 15.15 5.08 0.37
N GLN A 6 15.17 5.88 1.44
CA GLN A 6 14.01 6.47 2.10
C GLN A 6 13.64 7.87 1.56
N ALA A 7 14.47 8.48 0.73
CA ALA A 7 14.21 9.82 0.19
C ALA A 7 13.48 9.74 -1.15
N LEU A 8 12.44 10.57 -1.33
CA LEU A 8 11.82 10.78 -2.64
C LEU A 8 12.88 11.19 -3.68
N PRO A 9 12.77 10.74 -4.94
CA PRO A 9 13.65 11.22 -5.99
C PRO A 9 13.54 12.75 -6.14
N ASP A 10 14.62 13.36 -6.63
CA ASP A 10 14.80 14.81 -6.59
C ASP A 10 13.66 15.58 -7.28
N TYR A 11 13.15 15.06 -8.40
CA TYR A 11 12.09 15.69 -9.16
C TYR A 11 10.77 15.71 -8.37
N GLU A 12 10.34 14.58 -7.81
CA GLU A 12 9.15 14.43 -6.99
C GLU A 12 9.23 15.29 -5.73
N ARG A 13 10.41 15.39 -5.12
CA ARG A 13 10.64 16.27 -3.97
C ARG A 13 10.43 17.74 -4.34
N HIS A 14 10.92 18.20 -5.50
CA HIS A 14 10.69 19.56 -5.97
C HIS A 14 9.21 19.82 -6.29
N LEU A 15 8.53 18.87 -6.93
CA LEU A 15 7.09 18.96 -7.21
C LEU A 15 6.25 19.06 -5.93
N LEU A 16 6.55 18.22 -4.93
CA LEU A 16 5.91 18.25 -3.62
C LEU A 16 6.12 19.62 -2.94
N GLY A 17 7.35 20.12 -2.96
CA GLY A 17 7.69 21.44 -2.40
C GLY A 17 6.92 22.58 -3.07
N ALA A 18 6.85 22.59 -4.41
CA ALA A 18 6.10 23.59 -5.16
C ALA A 18 4.60 23.53 -4.85
N MET A 19 4.01 22.33 -4.84
CA MET A 19 2.60 22.14 -4.52
C MET A 19 2.28 22.58 -3.08
N ALA A 20 3.12 22.23 -2.11
CA ALA A 20 2.96 22.65 -0.72
C ALA A 20 3.02 24.18 -0.58
N TYR A 21 3.99 24.82 -1.26
CA TYR A 21 4.14 26.28 -1.28
C TYR A 21 2.87 26.98 -1.81
N PHE A 22 2.38 26.59 -2.99
CA PHE A 22 1.19 27.22 -3.59
C PHE A 22 -0.09 26.99 -2.78
N LEU A 23 -0.17 25.90 -2.02
CA LEU A 23 -1.30 25.60 -1.15
C LEU A 23 -1.15 26.17 0.27
N GLY A 24 -0.02 26.81 0.60
CA GLY A 24 0.27 27.32 1.93
C GLY A 24 0.33 26.23 3.01
N ARG A 25 0.82 25.03 2.66
CA ARG A 25 0.88 23.86 3.54
C ARG A 25 2.31 23.48 3.88
N ASP A 26 2.45 22.84 5.03
CA ASP A 26 3.67 22.10 5.36
C ASP A 26 3.88 20.94 4.34
N PRO A 27 5.10 20.75 3.79
CA PRO A 27 5.38 19.71 2.81
C PRO A 27 5.06 18.29 3.29
N GLU A 28 5.28 17.97 4.56
CA GLU A 28 5.00 16.65 5.13
C GLU A 28 3.47 16.42 5.23
N ALA A 29 2.73 17.43 5.66
CA ALA A 29 1.27 17.41 5.65
C ALA A 29 0.72 17.24 4.22
N GLN A 30 1.32 17.90 3.24
CA GLN A 30 0.92 17.75 1.84
C GLN A 30 1.25 16.36 1.30
N ALA A 31 2.39 15.77 1.66
CA ALA A 31 2.73 14.40 1.28
C ALA A 31 1.70 13.39 1.80
N ARG A 32 1.30 13.51 3.08
CA ARG A 32 0.22 12.70 3.65
C ARG A 32 -1.10 12.88 2.91
N ALA A 33 -1.45 14.13 2.55
CA ALA A 33 -2.66 14.41 1.79
C ALA A 33 -2.64 13.77 0.40
N CYS A 34 -1.51 13.82 -0.31
CA CYS A 34 -1.32 13.15 -1.60
C CYS A 34 -1.47 11.63 -1.48
N LEU A 35 -0.85 11.01 -0.47
CA LEU A 35 -1.00 9.57 -0.21
C LEU A 35 -2.45 9.20 0.08
N CYS A 36 -3.13 9.96 0.94
CA CYS A 36 -4.53 9.75 1.27
C CYS A 36 -5.45 9.86 0.05
N MET A 37 -5.17 10.81 -0.85
CA MET A 37 -5.93 10.97 -2.09
C MET A 37 -5.70 9.79 -3.02
N TYR A 38 -4.45 9.38 -3.23
CA TYR A 38 -4.10 8.25 -4.08
C TYR A 38 -4.71 6.94 -3.55
N LEU A 39 -4.62 6.67 -2.24
CA LEU A 39 -5.22 5.48 -1.64
C LEU A 39 -6.74 5.44 -1.84
N ARG A 40 -7.44 6.57 -1.72
CA ARG A 40 -8.89 6.65 -2.00
C ARG A 40 -9.21 6.42 -3.47
N GLN A 41 -8.40 6.94 -4.39
CA GLN A 41 -8.58 6.70 -5.82
C GLN A 41 -8.31 5.24 -6.20
N ALA A 42 -7.34 4.59 -5.53
CA ALA A 42 -6.99 3.20 -5.75
C ALA A 42 -7.88 2.21 -4.99
N GLU A 43 -8.71 2.67 -4.05
CA GLU A 43 -9.50 1.84 -3.14
C GLU A 43 -10.30 0.74 -3.88
N PRO A 44 -11.04 1.01 -4.98
CA PRO A 44 -11.84 -0.02 -5.62
C PRO A 44 -11.00 -1.20 -6.13
N ARG A 45 -9.80 -0.91 -6.64
CA ARG A 45 -8.86 -1.93 -7.12
C ARG A 45 -8.26 -2.71 -5.96
N ILE A 46 -7.91 -2.04 -4.86
CA ILE A 46 -7.38 -2.68 -3.65
C ILE A 46 -8.44 -3.60 -3.05
N MET A 47 -9.65 -3.08 -2.81
CA MET A 47 -10.72 -3.85 -2.18
C MET A 47 -11.27 -4.96 -3.07
N ALA A 48 -11.19 -4.85 -4.41
CA ALA A 48 -11.51 -5.98 -5.29
C ALA A 48 -10.58 -7.18 -5.04
N GLN A 49 -9.27 -6.94 -4.87
CA GLN A 49 -8.31 -8.00 -4.55
C GLN A 49 -8.56 -8.57 -3.15
N VAL A 50 -8.76 -7.70 -2.15
CA VAL A 50 -9.06 -8.12 -0.79
C VAL A 50 -10.33 -8.98 -0.76
N ARG A 51 -11.40 -8.56 -1.43
CA ARG A 51 -12.65 -9.32 -1.53
C ARG A 51 -12.46 -10.69 -2.17
N TYR A 52 -11.69 -10.78 -3.25
CA TYR A 52 -11.36 -12.06 -3.88
C TYR A 52 -10.70 -13.03 -2.90
N TYR A 53 -9.69 -12.58 -2.16
CA TYR A 53 -8.98 -13.43 -1.21
C TYR A 53 -9.80 -13.75 0.05
N ALA A 54 -10.65 -12.83 0.51
CA ALA A 54 -11.59 -13.10 1.60
C ALA A 54 -12.60 -14.21 1.23
N HIS A 55 -13.13 -14.18 0.00
CA HIS A 55 -13.96 -15.27 -0.51
C HIS A 55 -13.20 -16.59 -0.61
N ARG A 56 -11.95 -16.57 -1.06
CA ARG A 56 -11.10 -17.77 -1.12
C ARG A 56 -10.86 -18.37 0.27
N LEU A 57 -10.52 -17.54 1.26
CA LEU A 57 -10.38 -17.99 2.66
C LEU A 57 -11.67 -18.55 3.21
N SER A 58 -12.80 -17.93 2.89
CA SER A 58 -14.12 -18.42 3.31
C SER A 58 -14.39 -19.83 2.76
N ALA A 59 -14.05 -20.06 1.48
CA ALA A 59 -14.21 -21.36 0.84
C ALA A 59 -13.26 -22.42 1.41
N GLN A 60 -12.03 -22.04 1.78
CA GLN A 60 -11.02 -22.96 2.33
C GLN A 60 -11.33 -23.37 3.78
N THR A 61 -11.80 -22.43 4.60
CA THR A 61 -12.02 -22.64 6.04
C THR A 61 -13.45 -23.06 6.38
N GLY A 62 -14.39 -22.86 5.45
CA GLY A 62 -15.82 -23.05 5.68
C GLY A 62 -16.46 -21.99 6.60
N GLN A 63 -15.69 -20.98 7.03
CA GLN A 63 -16.17 -19.86 7.85
C GLN A 63 -16.21 -18.59 7.00
N PRO A 64 -17.30 -17.79 7.04
CA PRO A 64 -17.34 -16.52 6.32
C PRO A 64 -16.25 -15.55 6.82
N VAL A 65 -15.51 -14.97 5.88
CA VAL A 65 -14.52 -13.90 6.11
C VAL A 65 -14.91 -12.73 5.22
N SER A 66 -15.16 -11.55 5.80
CA SER A 66 -15.44 -10.35 5.02
C SER A 66 -14.16 -9.71 4.48
N GLU A 67 -14.30 -8.89 3.44
CA GLU A 67 -13.17 -8.10 2.92
C GLU A 67 -12.59 -7.16 3.99
N TYR A 68 -13.40 -6.67 4.92
CA TYR A 68 -12.94 -5.77 5.98
C TYR A 68 -12.18 -6.51 7.09
N ASP A 69 -12.57 -7.75 7.38
CA ASP A 69 -11.82 -8.61 8.31
C ASP A 69 -10.44 -8.92 7.74
N LEU A 70 -10.37 -9.29 6.46
CA LEU A 70 -9.09 -9.53 5.80
C LEU A 70 -8.25 -8.25 5.69
N LEU A 71 -8.85 -7.10 5.35
CA LEU A 71 -8.14 -5.81 5.33
C LEU A 71 -7.52 -5.49 6.70
N THR A 72 -8.29 -5.71 7.77
CA THR A 72 -7.84 -5.49 9.16
C THR A 72 -6.73 -6.46 9.52
N LEU A 73 -6.85 -7.74 9.14
CA LEU A 73 -5.84 -8.75 9.39
C LEU A 73 -4.52 -8.41 8.67
N ILE A 74 -4.58 -7.97 7.40
CA ILE A 74 -3.40 -7.49 6.67
C ILE A 74 -2.73 -6.32 7.41
N ALA A 75 -3.50 -5.38 7.94
CA ALA A 75 -2.95 -4.24 8.67
C ALA A 75 -2.33 -4.62 10.03
N GLN A 76 -2.83 -5.68 10.67
CA GLN A 76 -2.39 -6.10 12.01
C GLN A 76 -1.28 -7.15 11.98
N SER A 77 -1.34 -8.11 11.05
CA SER A 77 -0.33 -9.17 10.87
C SER A 77 -0.29 -9.68 9.43
N PRO A 78 0.53 -9.06 8.56
CA PRO A 78 0.78 -9.55 7.21
C PRO A 78 1.35 -10.99 7.16
N GLU A 79 2.10 -11.38 8.18
CA GLU A 79 2.71 -12.72 8.28
C GLU A 79 1.61 -13.79 8.41
N ALA A 80 0.62 -13.57 9.26
CA ALA A 80 -0.52 -14.48 9.43
C ALA A 80 -1.30 -14.64 8.11
N VAL A 81 -1.43 -13.57 7.32
CA VAL A 81 -2.06 -13.64 5.99
C VAL A 81 -1.22 -14.48 5.03
N THR A 82 0.11 -14.38 5.09
CA THR A 82 1.02 -15.17 4.27
C THR A 82 0.92 -16.66 4.61
N GLU A 83 0.74 -17.01 5.89
CA GLU A 83 0.50 -18.40 6.31
C GLU A 83 -0.86 -18.93 5.83
N LEU A 84 -1.90 -18.12 5.90
CA LEU A 84 -3.26 -18.48 5.46
C LEU A 84 -3.38 -18.56 3.93
N LEU A 85 -2.59 -17.77 3.21
CA LEU A 85 -2.57 -17.69 1.74
C LEU A 85 -1.14 -17.84 1.22
N PRO A 86 -0.53 -19.04 1.30
CA PRO A 86 0.87 -19.24 0.92
C PRO A 86 1.13 -18.99 -0.58
N ASP A 87 0.09 -19.10 -1.41
CA ASP A 87 0.18 -18.81 -2.85
C ASP A 87 -0.09 -17.33 -3.19
N LEU A 88 -0.31 -16.47 -2.18
CA LEU A 88 -0.44 -15.03 -2.37
C LEU A 88 0.94 -14.48 -2.75
N GLY A 89 1.26 -14.57 -4.05
CA GLY A 89 2.51 -14.06 -4.58
C GLY A 89 2.63 -12.55 -4.35
N GLN A 90 3.73 -12.12 -3.72
CA GLN A 90 4.11 -10.72 -3.71
C GLN A 90 4.64 -10.32 -5.10
N VAL A 91 4.23 -9.16 -5.59
CA VAL A 91 4.61 -8.69 -6.93
C VAL A 91 6.07 -8.20 -6.96
N HIS A 92 6.56 -7.68 -5.84
CA HIS A 92 7.95 -7.22 -5.73
C HIS A 92 8.88 -8.37 -5.34
N ASN A 93 9.95 -8.53 -6.11
CA ASN A 93 11.07 -9.39 -5.75
C ASN A 93 12.05 -8.58 -4.87
N PRO A 94 12.33 -9.01 -3.63
CA PRO A 94 13.24 -8.29 -2.74
C PRO A 94 14.68 -8.18 -3.27
N ASN A 95 15.04 -9.01 -4.26
CA ASN A 95 16.36 -8.98 -4.90
C ASN A 95 16.43 -8.06 -6.13
N GLN A 96 15.33 -7.39 -6.49
CA GLN A 96 15.30 -6.42 -7.59
C GLN A 96 15.15 -5.00 -7.02
N PRO A 97 15.84 -4.01 -7.60
CA PRO A 97 15.65 -2.62 -7.19
C PRO A 97 14.20 -2.19 -7.46
N ASP A 98 13.62 -1.41 -6.54
CA ASP A 98 12.31 -0.82 -6.75
C ASP A 98 12.41 0.19 -7.91
N VAL A 99 11.30 0.38 -8.63
CA VAL A 99 11.22 1.34 -9.74
C VAL A 99 11.50 2.78 -9.27
N PHE A 100 11.30 3.05 -7.98
CA PHE A 100 11.55 4.35 -7.35
C PHE A 100 12.79 4.38 -6.44
N SER A 101 13.61 3.31 -6.41
CA SER A 101 14.88 3.24 -5.67
C SER A 101 16.05 3.89 -6.40
#